data_AF-A0A1N6N0Y3-F1
#
_entry.id   AF-A0A1N6N0Y3-F1
#
_cell.length_a   1.000
_cell.length_b   1.000
_cell.length_c   1.000
_cell.angle_alpha   90.00
_cell.angle_beta   90.00
_cell.angle_gamma   90.00
#
_symmetry.space_group_name_H-M   'P 1'
#
loop_
_entity.id
_entity.type
_entity.pdbx_description
1 polymer ?
#
loop_
_entity_poly.entity_id
_entity_poly.type
_entity_poly.pdbx_seq_one_letter_code
_entity_poly.pdbx_strand_id
1 'polypeptide(L)' 'MKVSIELNDEVIWSRDEKKGEGMASVRYIKDGTQQKIITALESALSQAKAEASCWSGSCLIAS' A
#
# COMPACT_ATOMS: atom_id res chain seq x y z
N MET A 1 0.01 11.75 6.84
CA MET A 1 -0.72 11.25 5.66
C MET A 1 -1.72 10.20 6.11
N LYS A 2 -2.84 10.02 5.39
CA LYS A 2 -3.77 8.91 5.64
C LYS A 2 -3.76 7.98 4.43
N VAL A 3 -3.63 6.68 4.69
CA VAL A 3 -3.70 5.62 3.68
C VAL A 3 -4.77 4.63 4.11
N SER A 4 -5.63 4.21 3.19
CA SER A 4 -6.66 3.19 3.40
C SER A 4 -6.55 2.09 2.36
N ILE A 5 -6.92 0.87 2.75
CA ILE A 5 -7.09 -0.28 1.86
C ILE A 5 -8.54 -0.70 1.96
N GLU A 6 -9.17 -0.81 0.78
CA GLU A 6 -10.57 -1.17 0.62
C GLU A 6 -10.69 -2.53 -0.06
N LEU A 7 -11.63 -3.35 0.42
CA LEU A 7 -12.00 -4.63 -0.17
C LEU A 7 -13.53 -4.69 -0.21
N ASN A 8 -14.11 -4.90 -1.39
CA ASN A 8 -15.57 -4.90 -1.58
C ASN A 8 -16.23 -3.61 -1.04
N ASP A 9 -15.65 -2.45 -1.37
CA ASP A 9 -16.10 -1.12 -0.91
C ASP A 9 -16.06 -0.90 0.62
N GLU A 10 -15.43 -1.80 1.39
CA GLU A 10 -15.22 -1.67 2.83
C GLU A 10 -13.74 -1.39 3.15
N VAL A 11 -13.47 -0.38 3.98
CA VAL A 11 -12.12 -0.08 4.47
C VAL A 11 -11.71 -1.16 5.48
N ILE A 12 -10.92 -2.14 5.03
CA ILE A 12 -10.41 -3.20 5.89
C ILE A 12 -9.19 -2.76 6.71
N TRP A 13 -8.45 -1.76 6.24
CA TRP A 13 -7.28 -1.26 6.95
C TRP A 13 -7.05 0.21 6.65
N SER A 14 -6.60 0.97 7.64
CA SER A 14 -6.11 2.31 7.41
C SER A 14 -5.01 2.69 8.39
N ARG A 15 -4.17 3.63 7.98
CA ARG A 15 -3.16 4.27 8.82
C ARG A 15 -3.29 5.77 8.67
N ASP A 16 -3.52 6.46 9.77
CA ASP A 16 -3.46 7.91 9.89
C ASP A 16 -2.24 8.30 10.72
N GLU A 17 -1.22 8.80 10.04
CA GLU A 17 0.03 9.22 10.70
C GLU A 17 -0.15 10.43 11.61
N LYS A 18 -1.13 11.31 11.34
CA LYS A 18 -1.33 12.53 12.13
C LYS A 18 -1.97 12.21 13.48
N LYS A 19 -2.86 11.23 13.48
CA LYS A 19 -3.57 10.79 14.70
C LYS A 19 -2.87 9.62 15.40
N GLY A 20 -1.91 8.98 14.76
CA GLY A 20 -1.32 7.72 15.23
C GLY A 20 -2.32 6.55 15.20
N GLU A 21 -3.45 6.73 14.52
CA GLU A 21 -4.54 5.76 14.43
C GLU A 21 -4.29 4.78 13.27
N GLY A 22 -4.80 3.56 13.42
CA GLY A 22 -4.67 2.51 12.42
C GLY A 22 -4.35 1.17 13.05
N MET A 23 -5.11 0.14 12.70
CA MET A 23 -5.11 -1.11 13.46
C MET A 23 -4.52 -2.27 12.64
N ALA A 24 -3.43 -2.86 13.12
CA ALA A 24 -3.12 -4.24 12.80
C ALA A 24 -3.98 -5.13 13.72
N SER A 25 -5.07 -5.67 13.18
CA SER A 25 -5.93 -6.59 13.94
C SER A 25 -5.21 -7.91 14.16
N VAL A 26 -5.25 -8.47 15.38
CA VAL A 26 -4.71 -9.81 15.67
C VAL A 26 -5.37 -10.88 14.79
N ARG A 27 -6.62 -10.67 14.34
CA ARG A 27 -7.29 -11.57 13.38
C ARG A 27 -6.59 -11.55 12.02
N TYR A 28 -6.17 -10.39 11.54
CA TYR A 28 -5.49 -10.25 10.25
C TYR A 28 -4.13 -10.92 10.19
N ILE A 29 -3.46 -11.02 11.35
CA ILE A 29 -2.22 -11.80 11.47
C ILE A 29 -2.53 -13.29 11.33
N LYS A 30 -3.62 -13.77 11.94
CA LYS A 30 -3.99 -15.19 11.94
C LYS A 30 -4.55 -15.69 10.61
N ASP A 31 -5.32 -14.87 9.90
CA ASP A 31 -5.97 -15.24 8.63
C ASP A 31 -5.12 -14.89 7.38
N GLY A 32 -3.94 -14.30 7.58
CA GLY A 32 -3.02 -13.91 6.52
C GLY A 32 -3.39 -12.61 5.78
N THR A 33 -4.47 -11.92 6.19
CA THR A 33 -4.87 -10.63 5.61
C THR A 33 -3.78 -9.57 5.79
N GLN A 34 -3.04 -9.62 6.90
CA GLN A 34 -1.91 -8.71 7.13
C GLN A 34 -0.84 -8.87 6.03
N GLN A 35 -0.55 -10.10 5.59
CA GLN A 35 0.43 -10.35 4.53
C GLN A 35 -0.08 -9.80 3.19
N LYS A 36 -1.37 -9.98 2.88
CA LYS A 36 -2.00 -9.43 1.67
C LYS A 36 -1.93 -7.90 1.63
N ILE A 37 -2.18 -7.25 2.78
CA ILE A 37 -2.05 -5.80 2.94
C ILE A 37 -0.62 -5.35 2.64
N ILE A 38 0.39 -6.03 3.22
CA ILE A 38 1.80 -5.72 2.99
C ILE A 38 2.16 -5.84 1.50
N THR A 39 1.81 -6.96 0.86
CA THR A 39 2.09 -7.19 -0.56
C THR A 39 1.44 -6.14 -1.47
N ALA A 40 0.20 -5.72 -1.16
CA ALA A 40 -0.47 -4.67 -1.91
C ALA A 40 0.24 -3.32 -1.78
N LEU A 41 0.67 -2.95 -0.57
CA LEU A 41 1.42 -1.71 -0.33
C LEU A 41 2.80 -1.71 -0.99
N GLU A 42 3.52 -2.82 -0.93
CA GLU A 42 4.82 -2.98 -1.62
C GLU A 42 4.68 -2.86 -3.14
N SER A 43 3.64 -3.46 -3.71
CA SER A 43 3.35 -3.36 -5.15
C SER A 43 3.02 -1.92 -5.55
N ALA A 44 2.16 -1.23 -4.79
CA ALA A 44 1.82 0.17 -5.02
C ALA A 44 3.05 1.08 -4.90
N LEU A 45 3.93 0.84 -3.92
CA LEU A 45 5.18 1.58 -3.77
C LEU A 45 6.13 1.33 -4.95
N SER A 46 6.24 0.08 -5.41
CA SER A 46 7.05 -0.27 -6.58
C SER A 46 6.57 0.48 -7.83
N GLN A 47 5.26 0.48 -8.07
CA GLN A 47 4.65 1.23 -9.18
C GLN A 47 4.93 2.74 -9.07
N ALA A 48 4.68 3.35 -7.91
CA ALA A 48 4.91 4.79 -7.72
C ALA A 48 6.38 5.18 -7.95
N LYS A 49 7.34 4.32 -7.53
CA LYS A 49 8.77 4.52 -7.80
C LYS A 49 9.10 4.40 -9.28
N ALA A 50 8.50 3.44 -10.00
CA ALA A 50 8.67 3.30 -11.44
C ALA A 50 8.15 4.53 -12.18
N GLU A 51 6.96 5.01 -11.82
CA GLU A 51 6.35 6.23 -12.40
C GLU A 51 7.23 7.47 -12.14
N ALA A 52 7.69 7.67 -10.90
CA ALA A 52 8.61 8.76 -10.56
C ALA A 52 9.94 8.68 -11.34
N SER A 53 10.44 7.46 -11.58
CA SER A 53 11.65 7.22 -12.37
C SER A 53 11.42 7.51 -13.86
N CYS A 54 10.23 7.21 -14.40
CA CYS A 54 9.87 7.57 -15.77
C CYS A 54 9.77 9.08 -15.97
N TRP A 55 9.31 9.82 -14.96
CA TRP A 55 9.18 11.28 -15.04
C TRP A 55 10.52 12.01 -14.89
N SER A 56 11.53 11.35 -14.31
CA SER A 56 12.91 11.86 -14.21
C SER A 56 13.80 11.52 -15.42
N GLY A 57 13.22 10.95 -16.50
CA GLY A 57 13.90 10.74 -17.79
C GLY A 57 14.65 9.41 -17.93
N SER A 58 14.59 8.51 -16.94
CA SER A 58 15.32 7.22 -16.96
C SER A 58 14.59 6.08 -17.71
N CYS A 59 13.36 6.32 -18.15
CA CYS A 59 12.46 5.31 -18.74
C CYS A 59 12.50 5.32 -20.28
N LEU A 60 13.68 5.61 -20.85
CA LEU A 60 13.95 5.49 -22.29
C LEU A 60 14.51 4.11 -22.70
N ILE A 61 14.54 3.11 -21.81
CA ILE A 61 15.14 1.80 -22.13
C ILE A 61 14.29 0.64 -21.60
N ALA A 62 13.08 0.48 -22.12
CA ALA A 62 12.41 -0.83 -22.14
C ALA A 62 11.28 -0.80 -23.19
N SER A 63 11.66 -0.97 -24.46
CA SER A 63 10.78 -1.38 -25.55
C SER A 63 11.38 -2.62 -26.19
#